data_AF-A0A978VTE2-F1
#
_entry.id   AF-A0A978VTE2-F1
#
_cell.length_a   1.000
_cell.length_b   1.000
_cell.length_c   1.000
_cell.angle_alpha   90.00
_cell.angle_beta   90.00
_cell.angle_gamma   90.00
#
_symmetry.space_group_name_H-M   'P 1'
#
loop_
_entity.id
_entity.type
_entity.pdbx_description
1 polymer ?
#
loop_
_entity_poly.entity_id
_entity_poly.type
_entity_poly.pdbx_seq_one_letter_code
_entity_poly.pdbx_strand_id
1 'polypeptide(L)'
;MASSSRSEPLADHKEEGAKKSEKKQFLSQTRYIPFLVLAMVVVMSLAMGIIWAVVKPKRPQVVVKNGYIVEGTRKISKDNTTLSGKFRFEFRFYNPNKMATIHYDTLSATSIFSD
;
A
#
# COMPACT_ATOMS: atom_id res chain seq x y z
N MET A 1 -48.32 -68.17 57.37
CA MET A 1 -47.91 -68.59 56.01
C MET A 1 -48.34 -67.51 55.03
N ALA A 2 -47.41 -67.09 54.14
CA ALA A 2 -47.58 -66.26 52.94
C ALA A 2 -48.06 -64.80 53.13
N SER A 3 -47.54 -63.77 52.46
CA SER A 3 -46.36 -63.59 51.61
C SER A 3 -46.11 -62.07 51.54
N SER A 4 -44.88 -61.63 51.69
CA SER A 4 -44.46 -60.22 51.64
C SER A 4 -44.25 -59.80 50.18
N SER A 5 -44.96 -58.78 49.71
CA SER A 5 -44.83 -58.26 48.35
C SER A 5 -43.57 -57.39 48.22
N ARG A 6 -42.53 -57.99 47.65
CA ARG A 6 -41.28 -57.36 47.21
C ARG A 6 -41.53 -56.66 45.87
N SER A 7 -41.48 -55.34 45.84
CA SER A 7 -41.45 -54.54 44.62
C SER A 7 -40.00 -54.44 44.10
N GLU A 8 -39.80 -54.81 42.85
CA GLU A 8 -38.54 -54.61 42.11
C GLU A 8 -38.39 -53.15 41.66
N PRO A 9 -37.16 -52.60 41.63
CA PRO A 9 -36.92 -51.30 41.02
C PRO A 9 -36.80 -51.46 39.50
N LEU A 10 -37.71 -50.83 38.76
CA LEU A 10 -37.63 -50.69 37.32
C LEU A 10 -36.43 -49.79 36.97
N ALA A 11 -35.57 -50.30 36.10
CA ALA A 11 -34.41 -49.60 35.57
C ALA A 11 -34.83 -48.28 34.87
N ASP A 12 -34.38 -47.15 35.40
CA ASP A 12 -34.46 -45.87 34.71
C ASP A 12 -33.29 -45.77 33.72
N HIS A 13 -33.59 -46.11 32.47
CA HIS A 13 -32.66 -46.12 31.35
C HIS A 13 -32.30 -44.69 30.93
N LYS A 14 -31.20 -44.16 31.49
CA LYS A 14 -30.08 -43.51 30.79
C LYS A 14 -30.42 -42.85 29.43
N GLU A 15 -31.09 -41.70 29.43
CA GLU A 15 -31.31 -40.89 28.22
C GLU A 15 -30.54 -39.54 28.19
N GLU A 16 -29.54 -39.35 29.05
CA GLU A 16 -28.76 -38.09 29.07
C GLU A 16 -27.42 -38.16 28.30
N GLY A 17 -27.07 -39.31 27.73
CA GLY A 17 -25.75 -39.54 27.12
C GLY A 17 -25.59 -39.03 25.69
N ALA A 18 -26.63 -39.08 24.87
CA ALA A 18 -26.50 -38.93 23.42
C ALA A 18 -26.40 -37.47 22.96
N LYS A 19 -27.20 -36.55 23.52
CA LYS A 19 -27.21 -35.13 23.10
C LYS A 19 -26.01 -34.31 23.61
N LYS A 20 -25.27 -34.82 24.60
CA LYS A 20 -24.11 -34.12 25.19
C LYS A 20 -22.82 -34.36 24.39
N SER A 21 -22.76 -35.41 23.58
CA SER A 21 -21.58 -35.77 22.79
C SER A 21 -21.45 -34.92 21.50
N GLU A 22 -22.55 -34.73 20.77
CA GLU A 22 -22.56 -33.92 19.53
C GLU A 22 -22.23 -32.44 19.77
N LYS A 23 -22.80 -31.84 20.84
CA LYS A 23 -22.47 -30.45 21.21
C LYS A 23 -21.02 -30.25 21.65
N LYS A 24 -20.36 -31.28 22.18
CA LYS A 24 -18.96 -31.19 22.63
C LYS A 24 -17.97 -31.25 21.48
N GLN A 25 -18.28 -31.98 20.41
CA GLN A 25 -17.41 -32.08 19.23
C GLN A 25 -17.37 -30.77 18.43
N PHE A 26 -18.48 -30.01 18.34
CA PHE A 26 -18.48 -28.69 17.70
C PHE A 26 -17.75 -27.62 18.53
N LEU A 27 -17.77 -27.73 19.87
CA LEU A 27 -17.13 -26.77 20.78
C LEU A 27 -15.59 -26.83 20.77
N SER A 28 -15.01 -27.97 20.37
CA SER A 28 -13.55 -28.11 20.27
C SER A 28 -12.98 -27.52 18.98
N GLN A 29 -13.78 -27.46 17.90
CA GLN A 29 -13.35 -26.89 16.61
C GLN A 29 -13.53 -25.37 16.52
N THR A 30 -14.47 -24.78 17.26
CA THR A 30 -14.67 -23.32 17.28
C THR A 30 -13.51 -22.55 17.91
N ARG A 31 -12.67 -23.23 18.71
CA ARG A 31 -11.52 -22.62 19.37
C ARG A 31 -10.41 -22.22 18.39
N TYR A 32 -10.34 -22.84 17.21
CA TYR A 32 -9.32 -22.58 16.19
C TYR A 32 -9.70 -21.47 15.20
N ILE A 33 -10.99 -21.20 15.05
CA ILE A 33 -11.52 -20.15 14.16
C ILE A 33 -10.91 -18.76 14.46
N PRO A 34 -10.84 -18.28 15.73
CA PRO A 34 -10.25 -16.97 16.00
C PRO A 34 -8.75 -16.92 15.70
N PHE A 35 -8.02 -18.02 15.90
CA PHE A 35 -6.60 -18.10 15.54
C PHE A 35 -6.40 -18.08 14.03
N LEU A 36 -7.29 -18.72 13.26
CA LEU A 36 -7.25 -18.68 11.80
C LEU A 36 -7.50 -17.27 11.26
N VAL A 37 -8.50 -16.57 11.80
CA VAL A 37 -8.80 -15.18 11.43
C VAL A 37 -7.63 -14.27 11.79
N LEU A 38 -7.06 -14.43 12.98
CA LEU A 38 -5.90 -13.64 13.40
C LEU A 38 -4.69 -13.87 12.48
N ALA A 39 -4.43 -15.13 12.11
CA ALA A 39 -3.35 -15.47 11.17
C ALA A 39 -3.57 -14.81 9.80
N MET A 40 -4.80 -14.82 9.27
CA MET A 40 -5.15 -14.14 8.02
C MET A 40 -4.88 -12.64 8.09
N VAL A 41 -5.29 -11.98 9.19
CA VAL A 41 -5.04 -10.54 9.39
C VAL A 41 -3.55 -10.24 9.41
N VAL A 42 -2.76 -11.03 10.15
CA VAL A 42 -1.31 -10.85 10.23
C VAL A 42 -0.66 -10.99 8.85
N VAL A 43 -1.04 -12.01 8.08
CA VAL A 43 -0.52 -12.21 6.72
C VAL A 43 -0.89 -11.06 5.80
N MET A 44 -2.14 -10.58 5.85
CA MET A 44 -2.59 -9.43 5.06
C MET A 44 -1.82 -8.15 5.42
N SER A 45 -1.66 -7.87 6.72
CA SER A 45 -0.91 -6.70 7.18
C SER A 45 0.55 -6.77 6.74
N LEU A 46 1.17 -7.95 6.81
CA LEU A 46 2.54 -8.15 6.35
C LEU A 46 2.67 -7.95 4.83
N ALA A 47 1.76 -8.51 4.05
CA ALA A 47 1.73 -8.33 2.60
C ALA A 47 1.58 -6.85 2.23
N MET A 48 0.67 -6.13 2.88
CA MET A 48 0.49 -4.69 2.68
C MET A 48 1.75 -3.91 3.04
N GLY A 49 2.42 -4.27 4.14
CA GLY A 49 3.69 -3.67 4.55
C GLY A 49 4.81 -3.88 3.53
N ILE A 50 4.93 -5.09 2.97
CA ILE A 50 5.91 -5.41 1.93
C ILE A 50 5.61 -4.61 0.65
N ILE A 51 4.36 -4.59 0.19
CA ILE A 51 3.94 -3.81 -0.98
C ILE A 51 4.29 -2.33 -0.76
N TRP A 52 3.94 -1.77 0.41
CA TRP A 52 4.25 -0.38 0.73
C TRP A 52 5.76 -0.08 0.74
N ALA A 53 6.57 -1.00 1.29
CA ALA A 53 8.02 -0.87 1.30
C ALA A 53 8.64 -0.89 -0.11
N VAL A 54 8.13 -1.75 -1.00
CA VAL A 54 8.63 -1.90 -2.37
C VAL A 54 8.17 -0.76 -3.28
N VAL A 55 6.91 -0.31 -3.12
CA VAL A 55 6.29 0.67 -4.03
C VAL A 55 6.78 2.09 -3.76
N LYS A 56 7.48 2.37 -2.65
CA LYS A 56 7.95 3.72 -2.28
C LYS A 56 8.58 4.44 -3.48
N PRO A 57 7.85 5.35 -4.14
CA PRO A 57 8.26 5.84 -5.44
C PRO A 57 9.44 6.78 -5.25
N LYS A 58 10.54 6.51 -5.95
CA LYS A 58 11.69 7.40 -5.94
C LYS A 58 11.33 8.65 -6.72
N ARG A 59 11.63 9.82 -6.18
CA ARG A 59 11.32 11.09 -6.84
C ARG A 59 12.09 11.20 -8.17
N PRO A 60 11.45 11.63 -9.26
CA PRO A 60 12.14 11.92 -10.51
C PRO A 60 13.21 12.99 -10.28
N GLN A 61 14.36 12.85 -10.90
CA GLN A 61 15.42 13.84 -10.84
C GLN A 61 15.42 14.65 -12.12
N VAL A 62 15.38 15.98 -11.98
CA VAL A 62 15.49 16.92 -13.09
C VAL A 62 16.83 17.62 -12.95
N VAL A 63 17.67 17.51 -13.98
CA VAL A 63 18.99 18.13 -14.00
C VAL A 63 19.07 19.04 -15.21
N VAL A 64 19.43 20.31 -14.98
CA VAL A 64 19.81 21.24 -16.04
C VAL A 64 21.27 20.99 -16.36
N LYS A 65 21.56 20.43 -17.54
CA LYS A 65 22.92 20.04 -17.89
C LYS A 65 23.71 21.25 -18.39
N ASN A 66 23.11 22.00 -19.31
CA ASN A 66 23.76 23.11 -19.98
C ASN A 66 22.73 24.23 -20.22
N GLY A 67 23.16 25.48 -20.03
CA GLY A 67 22.44 26.68 -20.43
C GLY A 67 23.35 27.56 -21.26
N TYR A 68 22.93 27.95 -22.46
CA TYR A 68 23.73 28.79 -23.34
C TYR A 68 22.86 29.80 -24.07
N ILE A 69 23.45 30.98 -24.29
CA ILE A 69 22.85 32.04 -25.08
C ILE A 69 23.35 31.83 -26.51
N VAL A 70 22.41 31.72 -27.44
CA VAL A 70 22.66 31.56 -28.87
C VAL A 70 22.12 32.78 -29.59
N GLU A 71 22.78 33.15 -30.69
CA GLU A 71 22.33 34.28 -31.53
C GLU A 71 22.22 35.60 -30.75
N GLY A 72 23.12 35.82 -29.78
CA GLY A 72 23.17 37.05 -29.00
C GLY A 72 23.54 38.25 -29.87
N THR A 73 22.59 39.15 -30.09
CA THR A 73 22.79 40.44 -30.76
C THR A 73 22.85 41.53 -29.70
N ARG A 74 24.00 42.21 -29.62
CA ARG A 74 24.17 43.39 -28.77
C ARG A 74 23.88 44.63 -29.59
N LYS A 75 22.79 45.34 -29.26
CA LYS A 75 22.48 46.64 -29.83
C LYS A 75 22.93 47.72 -28.86
N ILE A 76 23.98 48.45 -29.26
CA ILE A 76 24.50 49.60 -28.52
C ILE A 76 23.98 50.85 -29.23
N SER A 77 23.12 51.60 -28.55
CA SER A 77 22.72 52.95 -28.93
C SER A 77 23.28 53.94 -27.92
N LYS A 78 23.35 55.23 -28.28
CA LYS A 78 23.92 56.30 -27.47
C LYS A 78 23.27 56.42 -26.08
N ASP A 79 22.01 56.01 -25.98
CA ASP A 79 21.19 56.13 -24.77
C ASP A 79 20.83 54.77 -24.14
N ASN A 80 21.09 53.64 -24.80
CA ASN A 80 20.67 52.31 -24.35
C ASN A 80 21.58 51.18 -24.86
N THR A 81 21.95 50.26 -23.97
CA THR A 81 22.58 48.99 -24.35
C THR A 81 21.58 47.86 -24.15
N THR A 82 21.11 47.25 -25.23
CA THR A 82 20.20 46.09 -25.15
C THR A 82 20.91 44.85 -25.67
N LEU A 83 20.76 43.74 -24.96
CA LEU A 83 21.21 42.42 -25.40
C LEU A 83 19.98 41.57 -25.69
N SER A 84 19.81 41.16 -26.94
CA SER A 84 18.74 40.25 -27.36
C SER A 84 19.37 38.95 -27.82
N GLY A 85 18.80 37.81 -27.46
CA GLY A 85 19.31 36.50 -27.84
C GLY A 85 18.34 35.39 -27.51
N LYS A 86 18.61 34.19 -28.02
CA LYS A 86 17.86 32.98 -27.69
C LYS A 86 18.56 32.26 -26.56
N PHE A 87 17.82 31.90 -25.51
CA PHE A 87 18.32 31.01 -24.48
C PHE A 87 18.00 29.57 -24.85
N ARG A 88 19.02 28.71 -24.86
CA ARG A 88 18.85 27.26 -24.97
C ARG A 88 19.24 26.60 -23.67
N PHE A 89 18.37 25.73 -23.19
CA PHE A 89 18.57 24.93 -21.98
C PHE A 89 18.46 23.45 -22.33
N GLU A 90 19.44 22.65 -21.93
CA GLU A 90 19.39 21.19 -22.00
C GLU A 90 18.92 20.65 -20.65
N PHE A 91 17.68 20.16 -20.61
CA PHE A 91 17.12 19.47 -19.44
C PHE A 91 17.26 17.96 -19.62
N ARG A 92 17.65 17.27 -18.55
CA ARG A 92 17.61 15.82 -18.47
C ARG A 92 16.69 15.40 -17.35
N PHE A 93 15.68 14.60 -17.72
CA PHE A 93 14.74 14.00 -16.80
C PHE A 93 15.16 12.56 -16.58
N TYR A 94 15.47 12.20 -15.33
CA TYR A 94 15.82 10.84 -14.95
C TYR A 94 14.72 10.25 -14.06
N ASN A 95 14.12 9.16 -14.52
CA ASN A 95 13.16 8.39 -13.75
C ASN A 95 13.85 7.17 -13.12
N PRO A 96 14.12 7.18 -11.80
CA PRO A 96 14.72 6.03 -11.12
C PRO A 96 13.78 4.82 -11.00
N ASN A 97 12.47 4.96 -11.29
CA ASN A 97 11.49 3.88 -11.22
C ASN A 97 11.38 3.18 -12.59
N LYS A 98 12.12 2.08 -12.77
CA LYS A 98 12.20 1.37 -14.07
C LYS A 98 10.87 0.77 -14.56
N MET A 99 9.95 0.48 -13.65
CA MET A 99 8.65 -0.16 -13.94
C MET A 99 7.50 0.84 -14.04
N ALA A 100 7.77 2.14 -13.92
CA ALA A 100 6.77 3.19 -14.04
C ALA A 100 7.22 4.20 -15.10
N THR A 101 6.31 4.66 -15.94
CA THR A 101 6.59 5.70 -16.94
C THR A 101 6.05 7.04 -16.45
N ILE A 102 6.79 8.12 -16.67
CA ILE A 102 6.34 9.48 -16.35
C ILE A 102 5.83 10.11 -17.64
N HIS A 103 4.60 10.62 -17.61
CA HIS A 103 4.02 11.39 -18.69
C HIS A 103 4.02 12.88 -18.31
N TYR A 104 4.44 13.74 -19.23
CA TYR A 104 4.49 15.18 -19.04
C TYR A 104 3.39 15.81 -19.88
N ASP A 105 2.45 16.49 -19.22
CA ASP A 105 1.31 17.14 -19.90
C ASP A 105 1.67 18.57 -20.32
N THR A 106 2.28 19.35 -19.42
CA THR A 106 2.69 20.73 -19.73
C THR A 106 4.02 21.06 -19.06
N LEU A 107 4.88 21.79 -19.78
CA LEU A 107 6.12 22.36 -19.27
C LEU A 107 6.02 23.89 -19.31
N SER A 108 6.14 24.53 -18.14
CA SER A 108 6.11 25.99 -18.01
C SER A 108 7.49 26.48 -17.56
N ALA A 109 7.99 27.53 -18.22
CA ALA A 109 9.25 28.17 -17.88
C ALA A 109 9.00 29.63 -17.50
N THR A 110 9.50 30.04 -16.33
CA THR A 110 9.42 31.42 -15.84
C THR A 110 10.83 31.95 -15.65
N SER A 111 11.11 33.14 -16.19
CA SER A 111 12.36 33.85 -15.98
C SER A 111 12.10 35.03 -15.04
N ILE A 112 12.92 35.17 -14.01
CA ILE A 112 12.88 36.28 -13.06
C ILE A 112 14.26 36.93 -13.09
N PHE A 113 14.29 38.26 -13.22
CA PHE A 113 15.52 39.05 -13.18
C PHE A 113 15.41 40.03 -12.02
N SER A 114 16.48 40.18 -11.24
CA SER A 114 16.59 41.15 -10.15
C SER A 114 17.74 42.11 -10.45
N ASP A 115 17.55 43.39 -10.16
CA ASP A 115 18.56 44.46 -10.28
C ASP A 115 19.66 44.35 -9.20
#